data_AF-A0A6L2PTW5-F1
#
_entry.id   AF-A0A6L2PTW5-F1
#
_cell.length_a   1.000
_cell.length_b   1.000
_cell.length_c   1.000
_cell.angle_alpha   90.00
_cell.angle_beta   90.00
_cell.angle_gamma   90.00
#
_symmetry.space_group_name_H-M   'P 1'
#
loop_
_entity.id
_entity.type
_entity.pdbx_description
1 polymer ?
#
loop_
_entity_poly.entity_id
_entity_poly.type
_entity_poly.pdbx_seq_one_letter_code
_entity_poly.pdbx_strand_id
1 'polypeptide(L)'
;MLCEEELVASIRDKLPDFPIHVSDLKAPTAKFVQSYYIRILEELGVDVDQLKEPSAENLRELDYPEAYRSVVPLANLHGALCYVFKNVYVDDFSVLDLIEPSPRRTQFLIKALDAFHTFADWKAQSVQDGVEKLQKRMTEYYQLRAQTEELKAKLNVCASEQAQREVAKKE
;
A
#
# COMPACT_ATOMS: atom_id res chain seq x y z
N MET A 1 19.26 1.84 -20.09
CA MET A 1 18.53 2.89 -19.36
C MET A 1 17.36 3.27 -20.25
N LEU A 2 16.12 3.20 -19.76
CA LEU A 2 14.93 3.43 -20.61
C LEU A 2 14.99 4.83 -21.26
N CYS A 3 14.64 4.93 -22.54
CA CYS A 3 14.39 6.21 -23.18
C CYS A 3 13.06 6.81 -22.68
N GLU A 4 12.76 8.05 -23.05
CA GLU A 4 11.56 8.74 -22.55
C GLU A 4 10.27 8.05 -23.01
N GLU A 5 10.24 7.59 -24.26
CA GLU A 5 9.12 6.86 -24.85
C GLU A 5 8.89 5.52 -24.14
N GLU A 6 9.97 4.77 -23.89
CA GLU A 6 9.93 3.50 -23.16
C GLU A 6 9.45 3.69 -21.71
N LEU A 7 9.89 4.78 -21.05
CA LEU A 7 9.46 5.10 -19.69
C LEU A 7 7.97 5.45 -19.64
N VAL A 8 7.48 6.27 -20.58
CA VAL A 8 6.05 6.58 -20.70
C VAL A 8 5.23 5.33 -20.95
N ALA A 9 5.69 4.44 -21.83
CA ALA A 9 5.01 3.17 -22.09
C ALA A 9 4.96 2.29 -20.84
N SER A 10 6.07 2.17 -20.10
CA SER A 10 6.09 1.39 -18.87
C SER A 10 5.18 1.96 -17.79
N ILE A 11 5.12 3.29 -17.65
CA ILE A 11 4.23 3.94 -16.69
C ILE A 11 2.77 3.73 -17.07
N ARG A 12 2.41 3.76 -18.36
CA ARG A 12 1.03 3.49 -18.80
C ARG A 12 0.60 2.05 -18.59
N ASP A 13 1.52 1.11 -18.70
CA ASP A 13 1.25 -0.30 -18.42
C ASP A 13 0.90 -0.51 -16.93
N LYS A 14 1.65 0.14 -16.04
CA LYS A 14 1.47 0.06 -14.59
C LYS A 14 0.33 0.93 -14.07
N LEU A 15 0.13 2.11 -14.66
CA LEU A 15 -0.84 3.13 -14.25
C LEU A 15 -1.70 3.54 -15.47
N PRO A 16 -2.62 2.70 -15.93
CA PRO A 16 -3.37 2.92 -17.17
C PRO A 16 -4.22 4.19 -17.17
N ASP A 17 -4.73 4.59 -16.02
CA ASP A 17 -5.56 5.79 -15.85
C ASP A 17 -4.75 7.07 -15.62
N PHE A 18 -3.42 6.98 -15.54
CA PHE A 18 -2.58 8.15 -15.30
C PHE A 18 -2.21 8.86 -16.62
N PRO A 19 -2.63 10.13 -16.82
CA PRO A 19 -2.33 10.86 -18.04
C PRO A 19 -0.85 11.27 -18.05
N ILE A 20 -0.05 10.60 -18.89
CA ILE A 20 1.37 10.89 -19.07
C ILE A 20 1.77 10.95 -20.54
N HIS A 21 2.61 11.93 -20.87
CA HIS A 21 3.18 12.17 -22.19
C HIS A 21 4.69 12.40 -22.10
N VAL A 22 5.40 12.22 -23.21
CA VAL A 22 6.84 12.51 -23.30
C VAL A 22 7.15 13.98 -22.96
N SER A 23 6.24 14.89 -23.30
CA SER A 23 6.37 16.32 -22.95
C SER A 23 6.45 16.55 -21.44
N ASP A 24 5.75 15.74 -20.64
CA ASP A 24 5.75 15.87 -19.18
C ASP A 24 7.12 15.48 -18.57
N LEU A 25 7.89 14.65 -19.27
CA LEU A 25 9.26 14.29 -18.90
C LEU A 25 10.30 15.31 -19.38
N LYS A 26 10.05 15.95 -20.53
CA LYS A 26 10.92 16.97 -21.11
C LYS A 26 10.79 18.34 -20.43
N ALA A 27 9.59 18.66 -19.96
CA ALA A 27 9.26 19.90 -19.28
C ALA A 27 8.32 19.61 -18.10
N PRO A 28 8.83 18.97 -17.03
CA PRO A 28 8.00 18.60 -15.90
C PRO A 28 7.45 19.83 -15.19
N THR A 29 6.17 19.76 -14.81
CA THR A 29 5.54 20.76 -13.95
C THR A 29 5.40 20.23 -12.54
N ALA A 30 5.40 21.11 -11.54
CA ALA A 30 5.15 20.73 -10.15
C ALA A 30 3.85 19.90 -10.01
N LYS A 31 2.79 20.34 -10.70
CA LYS A 31 1.50 19.63 -10.74
C LYS A 31 1.66 18.20 -11.27
N PHE A 32 2.30 18.03 -12.42
CA PHE A 32 2.54 16.71 -13.00
C PHE A 32 3.30 15.79 -12.04
N VAL A 33 4.43 16.26 -11.52
CA VAL A 33 5.31 15.45 -10.67
C VAL A 33 4.63 15.06 -9.36
N GLN A 34 3.91 15.99 -8.72
CA GLN A 34 3.14 15.69 -7.52
C GLN A 34 2.00 14.70 -7.80
N SER A 35 1.26 14.87 -8.91
CA SER A 35 0.21 13.93 -9.30
C SER A 35 0.76 12.52 -9.60
N TYR A 36 1.91 12.43 -10.29
CA TYR A 36 2.58 11.16 -10.53
C TYR A 36 2.96 10.47 -9.22
N TYR A 37 3.60 11.19 -8.30
CA TYR A 37 4.03 10.61 -7.03
C TYR A 37 2.89 10.22 -6.10
N ILE A 38 1.79 10.99 -6.07
CA ILE A 38 0.59 10.56 -5.34
C ILE A 38 0.06 9.26 -5.95
N ARG A 39 -0.02 9.19 -7.29
CA ARG A 39 -0.58 8.03 -7.98
C ARG A 39 0.24 6.75 -7.78
N ILE A 40 1.56 6.85 -7.83
CA ILE A 40 2.43 5.67 -7.60
C ILE A 40 2.39 5.23 -6.12
N LEU A 41 2.23 6.15 -5.17
CA LEU A 41 2.06 5.79 -3.76
C LEU A 41 0.72 5.08 -3.53
N GLU A 42 -0.36 5.54 -4.15
CA GLU A 42 -1.66 4.84 -4.15
C GLU A 42 -1.51 3.40 -4.68
N GLU A 43 -0.81 3.21 -5.80
CA GLU A 43 -0.57 1.90 -6.40
C GLU A 43 0.22 0.97 -5.48
N LEU A 44 1.19 1.52 -4.73
CA LEU A 44 1.96 0.78 -3.73
C LEU A 44 1.19 0.54 -2.41
N GLY A 45 -0.10 0.89 -2.36
CA GLY A 45 -0.99 0.64 -1.22
C GLY A 45 -0.88 1.66 -0.08
N VAL A 46 -0.30 2.83 -0.33
CA VAL A 46 -0.29 3.93 0.64
C VAL A 46 -1.64 4.64 0.64
N ASP A 47 -2.22 4.85 1.82
CA ASP A 47 -3.39 5.70 1.99
C ASP A 47 -2.98 7.17 1.80
N VAL A 48 -3.17 7.68 0.58
CA VAL A 48 -2.79 9.05 0.23
C VAL A 48 -3.82 10.10 0.64
N ASP A 49 -5.00 9.71 1.13
CA ASP A 49 -5.99 10.69 1.59
C ASP A 49 -5.45 11.41 2.83
N GLN A 50 -4.69 10.69 3.67
CA GLN A 50 -3.93 11.26 4.79
C GLN A 50 -2.76 12.17 4.34
N LEU A 51 -2.30 12.04 3.09
CA LEU A 51 -1.29 12.95 2.53
C LEU A 51 -1.95 14.23 2.01
N LYS A 52 -3.16 14.15 1.47
CA LYS A 52 -3.89 15.27 0.87
C LYS A 52 -4.53 16.19 1.91
N GLU A 53 -4.97 15.63 3.04
CA GLU A 53 -5.61 16.39 4.11
C GLU A 53 -4.80 16.39 5.41
N PRO A 54 -4.57 17.57 6.02
CA PRO A 54 -3.99 17.64 7.35
C PRO A 54 -4.86 16.89 8.37
N SER A 55 -4.28 16.00 9.16
CA SER A 55 -5.02 15.40 10.28
C SER A 55 -5.41 16.49 11.30
N ALA A 56 -6.52 16.26 12.01
CA ALA A 56 -6.96 17.17 13.06
C ALA A 56 -5.92 17.31 14.20
N GLU A 57 -5.08 16.29 14.39
CA GLU A 57 -3.97 16.33 15.35
C GLU A 57 -2.84 17.24 14.86
N ASN A 58 -2.43 17.13 13.59
CA ASN A 58 -1.39 17.99 13.00
C ASN A 58 -1.79 19.48 13.05
N LEU A 59 -3.08 19.79 12.86
CA LEU A 59 -3.57 21.16 12.91
C LEU A 59 -3.66 21.72 14.34
N ARG A 60 -3.86 20.88 15.36
CA ARG A 60 -3.96 21.35 16.76
C ARG A 60 -2.65 21.85 17.33
N GLU A 61 -1.52 21.37 16.81
CA GLU A 61 -0.18 21.76 17.24
C GLU A 61 0.31 23.04 16.54
N LEU A 62 -0.43 23.57 15.56
CA LEU A 62 -0.07 24.77 14.82
C LEU A 62 -0.77 26.00 15.40
N ASP A 63 0.01 27.06 15.63
CA ASP A 63 -0.51 28.35 16.11
C ASP A 63 -1.51 29.00 15.12
N TYR A 64 -1.36 28.72 13.81
CA TYR A 64 -2.21 29.27 12.74
C TYR A 64 -2.56 28.21 11.68
N PRO A 65 -3.46 27.26 11.98
CA PRO A 65 -3.71 26.07 11.14
C PRO A 65 -4.10 26.39 9.69
N GLU A 66 -4.91 27.42 9.49
CA GLU A 66 -5.37 27.83 8.15
C GLU A 66 -4.23 28.37 7.26
N ALA A 67 -3.18 28.96 7.85
CA ALA A 67 -2.04 29.49 7.10
C ALA A 67 -1.18 28.35 6.51
N TYR A 68 -1.20 27.17 7.13
CA TYR A 68 -0.38 26.02 6.73
C TYR A 68 -1.16 24.98 5.93
N ARG A 69 -2.46 25.16 5.75
CA ARG A 69 -3.34 24.18 5.10
C ARG A 69 -2.90 23.81 3.69
N SER A 70 -2.26 24.73 2.96
CA SER A 70 -1.71 24.49 1.62
C SER A 70 -0.30 23.87 1.63
N VAL A 71 0.45 23.98 2.72
CA VAL A 71 1.84 23.52 2.84
C VAL A 71 1.92 22.11 3.42
N VAL A 72 1.03 21.77 4.36
CA VAL A 72 1.01 20.46 5.03
C VAL A 72 0.91 19.31 4.03
N PRO A 73 0.04 19.33 2.99
CA PRO A 73 -0.03 18.22 2.03
C PRO A 73 1.28 18.01 1.27
N LEU A 74 1.96 19.09 0.91
CA LEU A 74 3.27 19.02 0.25
C LEU A 74 4.33 18.45 1.20
N ALA A 75 4.33 18.85 2.47
CA ALA A 75 5.25 18.32 3.48
C ALA A 75 5.02 16.83 3.73
N ASN A 76 3.76 16.38 3.80
CA ASN A 76 3.39 14.98 3.94
C ASN A 76 3.87 14.16 2.74
N LEU A 77 3.59 14.63 1.52
CA LEU A 77 4.05 13.98 0.29
C LEU A 77 5.58 13.89 0.26
N HIS A 78 6.28 14.98 0.58
CA HIS A 78 7.74 15.00 0.66
C HIS A 78 8.27 13.98 1.68
N GLY A 79 7.70 13.94 2.89
CA GLY A 79 8.10 13.00 3.93
C GLY A 79 7.93 11.54 3.50
N ALA A 80 6.78 11.20 2.90
CA ALA A 80 6.52 9.87 2.36
C ALA A 80 7.53 9.49 1.26
N LEU A 81 7.81 10.40 0.33
CA LEU A 81 8.74 10.17 -0.76
C LEU A 81 10.20 10.08 -0.28
N CYS A 82 10.63 10.89 0.68
CA CYS A 82 11.96 10.74 1.29
C CYS A 82 12.15 9.33 1.85
N TYR A 83 11.13 8.78 2.52
CA TYR A 83 11.18 7.40 3.01
C TYR A 83 11.31 6.39 1.86
N VAL A 84 10.48 6.51 0.82
CA VAL A 84 10.53 5.60 -0.35
C VAL A 84 11.88 5.70 -1.06
N PHE A 85 12.32 6.91 -1.40
CA PHE A 85 13.55 7.15 -2.15
C PHE A 85 14.80 6.65 -1.43
N LYS A 86 14.86 6.80 -0.10
CA LYS A 86 15.94 6.21 0.70
C LYS A 86 15.99 4.68 0.58
N ASN A 87 14.85 4.02 0.47
CA ASN A 87 14.77 2.56 0.31
C ASN A 87 15.06 2.08 -1.13
N VAL A 88 15.08 2.99 -2.10
CA VAL A 88 15.51 2.72 -3.49
C VAL A 88 16.85 3.38 -3.82
N TYR A 89 17.67 3.67 -2.80
CA TYR A 89 19.04 4.19 -2.90
C TYR A 89 19.15 5.58 -3.55
N VAL A 90 18.17 6.44 -3.31
CA VAL A 90 18.21 7.87 -3.65
C VAL A 90 18.16 8.68 -2.34
N ASP A 91 19.33 9.10 -1.87
CA ASP A 91 19.47 9.77 -0.57
C ASP A 91 19.24 11.29 -0.62
N ASP A 92 19.22 11.88 -1.82
CA ASP A 92 19.20 13.33 -2.03
C ASP A 92 17.85 13.86 -2.52
N PHE A 93 16.76 13.09 -2.38
CA PHE A 93 15.41 13.57 -2.72
C PHE A 93 15.03 14.78 -1.86
N SER A 94 14.54 15.84 -2.51
CA SER A 94 14.30 17.13 -1.89
C SER A 94 12.94 17.71 -2.27
N VAL A 95 12.49 18.71 -1.51
CA VAL A 95 11.26 19.44 -1.83
C VAL A 95 11.32 20.14 -3.20
N LEU A 96 12.52 20.51 -3.67
CA LEU A 96 12.71 21.12 -5.00
C LEU A 96 12.32 20.15 -6.11
N ASP A 97 12.50 18.84 -5.90
CA ASP A 97 12.08 17.82 -6.86
C ASP A 97 10.54 17.79 -7.03
N LEU A 98 9.78 18.42 -6.13
CA LEU A 98 8.31 18.54 -6.17
C LEU A 98 7.82 19.91 -6.64
N ILE A 99 8.51 21.00 -6.28
CA ILE A 99 8.04 22.37 -6.55
C ILE A 99 8.70 23.00 -7.78
N GLU A 100 9.95 22.63 -8.08
CA GLU A 100 10.73 23.15 -9.19
C GLU A 100 11.43 21.99 -9.91
N PRO A 101 10.67 21.04 -10.49
CA PRO A 101 11.24 19.83 -11.06
C PRO A 101 12.11 20.17 -12.27
N SER A 102 13.33 19.62 -12.30
CA SER A 102 14.20 19.70 -13.48
C SER A 102 14.04 18.45 -14.35
N PRO A 103 14.01 18.56 -15.70
CA PRO A 103 13.77 17.43 -16.59
C PRO A 103 14.67 16.22 -16.32
N ARG A 104 15.98 16.48 -16.21
CA ARG A 104 16.99 15.43 -16.00
C ARG A 104 16.79 14.71 -14.66
N ARG A 105 16.51 15.45 -13.59
CA ARG A 105 16.36 14.86 -12.25
C ARG A 105 15.02 14.15 -12.11
N THR A 106 13.93 14.74 -12.59
CA THR A 106 12.61 14.08 -12.61
C THR A 106 12.67 12.75 -13.34
N GLN A 107 13.29 12.69 -14.52
CA GLN A 107 13.44 11.43 -15.24
C GLN A 107 14.28 10.39 -14.49
N PHE A 108 15.35 10.81 -13.80
CA PHE A 108 16.13 9.91 -12.96
C PHE A 108 15.29 9.31 -11.82
N LEU A 109 14.55 10.15 -11.10
CA LEU A 109 13.71 9.74 -9.98
C LEU A 109 12.57 8.81 -10.41
N ILE A 110 11.88 9.16 -11.50
CA ILE A 110 10.81 8.34 -12.07
C ILE A 110 11.35 6.98 -12.53
N LYS A 111 12.53 6.92 -13.17
CA LYS A 111 13.16 5.64 -13.57
C LYS A 111 13.51 4.77 -12.37
N ALA A 112 13.97 5.38 -11.27
CA ALA A 112 14.27 4.64 -10.04
C ALA A 112 13.00 4.00 -9.45
N LEU A 113 11.90 4.75 -9.38
CA LEU A 113 10.61 4.21 -8.93
C LEU A 113 10.03 3.18 -9.89
N ASP A 114 10.13 3.40 -11.20
CA ASP A 114 9.65 2.46 -12.21
C ASP A 114 10.35 1.11 -12.13
N ALA A 115 11.68 1.13 -11.90
CA ALA A 115 12.47 -0.07 -11.67
C ALA A 115 12.08 -0.76 -10.35
N PHE A 116 11.85 0.01 -9.28
CA PHE A 116 11.37 -0.53 -8.01
C PHE A 116 9.99 -1.17 -8.14
N HIS A 117 9.04 -0.53 -8.83
CA HIS A 117 7.71 -1.09 -9.07
C HIS A 117 7.80 -2.43 -9.82
N THR A 118 8.60 -2.48 -10.89
CA THR A 118 8.85 -3.72 -11.64
C THR A 118 9.39 -4.84 -10.74
N PHE A 119 10.33 -4.50 -9.86
CA PHE A 119 10.87 -5.44 -8.89
C PHE A 119 9.82 -5.88 -7.86
N ALA A 120 9.00 -4.95 -7.35
CA ALA A 120 7.94 -5.22 -6.40
C ALA A 120 6.89 -6.17 -6.99
N ASP A 121 6.46 -5.96 -8.24
CA ASP A 121 5.53 -6.82 -8.96
C ASP A 121 6.09 -8.23 -9.14
N TRP A 122 7.32 -8.34 -9.65
CA TRP A 122 7.99 -9.63 -9.78
C TRP A 122 8.10 -10.35 -8.43
N LYS A 123 8.42 -9.60 -7.37
CA LYS A 123 8.54 -10.16 -6.03
C LYS A 123 7.19 -10.63 -5.49
N ALA A 124 6.13 -9.86 -5.69
CA ALA A 124 4.76 -10.21 -5.31
C ALA A 124 4.31 -11.50 -6.01
N GLN A 125 4.52 -11.59 -7.32
CA GLN A 125 4.24 -12.81 -8.09
C GLN A 125 5.05 -14.01 -7.57
N SER A 126 6.33 -13.81 -7.25
CA SER A 126 7.20 -14.90 -6.76
C SER A 126 6.77 -15.51 -5.42
N VAL A 127 6.01 -14.77 -4.61
CA VAL A 127 5.52 -15.24 -3.31
C VAL A 127 4.05 -15.64 -3.33
N GLN A 128 3.33 -15.40 -4.43
CA GLN A 128 1.90 -15.61 -4.56
C GLN A 128 1.49 -17.06 -4.22
N ASP A 129 2.14 -18.05 -4.82
CA ASP A 129 1.89 -19.46 -4.55
C ASP A 129 2.02 -19.83 -3.05
N GLY A 130 2.98 -19.19 -2.37
CA GLY A 130 3.22 -19.40 -0.95
C GLY A 130 2.09 -18.82 -0.10
N VAL A 131 1.64 -17.62 -0.43
CA VAL A 131 0.51 -16.93 0.22
C VAL A 131 -0.77 -17.72 0.02
N GLU A 132 -1.06 -18.18 -1.19
CA GLU A 132 -2.26 -18.98 -1.50
C GLU A 132 -2.27 -20.31 -0.72
N LYS A 133 -1.13 -21.01 -0.65
CA LYS A 133 -0.99 -22.24 0.15
C LYS A 133 -1.21 -21.96 1.64
N LEU A 134 -0.69 -20.85 2.16
CA LEU A 134 -0.87 -20.46 3.56
C LEU A 134 -2.35 -20.19 3.85
N GLN A 135 -3.03 -19.41 2.99
CA GLN A 135 -4.46 -19.10 3.12
C GLN A 135 -5.34 -20.36 3.08
N LYS A 136 -5.02 -21.31 2.20
CA LYS A 136 -5.73 -22.59 2.14
C LYS A 136 -5.60 -23.38 3.45
N ARG A 137 -4.37 -23.52 3.97
CA ARG A 137 -4.13 -24.19 5.26
C ARG A 137 -4.82 -23.48 6.42
N MET A 138 -4.85 -22.15 6.41
CA MET A 138 -5.52 -21.37 7.44
C MET A 138 -7.04 -21.62 7.43
N THR A 139 -7.64 -21.68 6.24
CA THR A 139 -9.04 -22.05 6.06
C THR A 139 -9.33 -23.46 6.57
N GLU A 140 -8.51 -24.44 6.18
CA GLU A 140 -8.63 -25.83 6.64
C GLU A 140 -8.51 -25.94 8.17
N TYR A 141 -7.56 -25.21 8.77
CA TYR A 141 -7.40 -25.14 10.22
C TYR A 141 -8.66 -24.64 10.92
N TYR A 142 -9.24 -23.53 10.46
CA TYR A 142 -10.46 -22.98 11.07
C TYR A 142 -11.68 -23.91 10.89
N GLN A 143 -11.79 -24.60 9.75
CA GLN A 143 -12.83 -25.60 9.54
C GLN A 143 -12.70 -26.79 10.49
N LEU A 144 -11.50 -27.38 10.61
CA LEU A 144 -11.24 -28.49 11.53
C LEU A 144 -11.44 -28.10 12.99
N ARG A 145 -11.04 -26.87 13.36
CA ARG A 145 -11.28 -26.33 14.70
C ARG A 145 -12.77 -26.21 14.99
N ALA A 146 -13.57 -25.69 14.05
CA ALA A 146 -15.02 -25.59 14.21
C ALA A 146 -15.67 -26.98 14.35
N GLN A 147 -15.26 -27.96 13.52
CA GLN A 147 -15.74 -29.35 13.63
C GLN A 147 -15.37 -29.99 14.98
N THR A 148 -14.17 -29.71 15.49
CA THR A 148 -13.72 -30.22 16.79
C THR A 148 -14.60 -29.69 17.93
N GLU A 149 -14.91 -28.39 17.91
CA GLU A 149 -15.79 -27.79 18.91
C GLU A 149 -17.24 -28.31 18.81
N GLU A 150 -17.74 -28.51 17.59
CA GLU A 150 -19.05 -29.13 17.37
C GLU A 150 -19.12 -30.56 17.91
N LEU A 151 -18.10 -31.38 17.64
CA LEU A 151 -18.03 -32.77 18.12
C LEU A 151 -17.92 -32.84 19.65
N LYS A 152 -17.14 -31.95 20.28
CA LYS A 152 -17.08 -31.84 21.75
C LYS A 152 -18.44 -31.49 22.33
N ALA A 153 -19.15 -30.53 21.73
CA ALA A 153 -20.50 -30.16 22.16
C ALA A 153 -21.47 -31.35 22.08
N LYS A 154 -21.46 -32.10 20.97
CA LYS A 154 -22.28 -33.32 20.80
C LYS A 154 -21.94 -34.41 21.83
N LEU A 155 -20.66 -34.62 22.11
CA LEU A 155 -20.21 -35.58 23.12
C LEU A 155 -20.73 -35.22 24.52
N ASN A 156 -20.65 -33.94 24.90
CA ASN A 156 -21.17 -33.48 26.19
C ASN A 156 -22.68 -33.68 26.33
N VAL A 157 -23.45 -33.43 25.26
CA VAL A 157 -24.91 -33.68 25.25
C VAL A 157 -25.19 -35.18 25.42
N CYS A 158 -24.57 -36.04 24.61
CA CYS A 158 -24.74 -37.49 24.73
C CYS A 158 -24.36 -38.03 26.11
N ALA A 159 -23.24 -37.56 26.69
CA ALA A 159 -22.81 -37.98 28.02
C ALA A 159 -23.81 -37.56 29.11
N SER A 160 -24.36 -36.36 29.02
CA SER A 160 -25.42 -35.89 29.92
C SER A 160 -26.70 -36.72 29.80
N GLU A 161 -27.14 -37.03 28.58
CA GLU A 161 -28.32 -37.86 28.34
C GLU A 161 -28.14 -39.29 28.87
N GLN A 162 -26.94 -39.87 28.71
CA GLN A 162 -26.62 -41.20 29.25
C GLN A 162 -26.66 -41.20 30.78
N ALA A 163 -26.04 -40.20 31.42
CA ALA A 163 -26.07 -40.06 32.88
C ALA A 163 -27.51 -39.94 33.41
N GLN A 164 -28.36 -39.16 32.74
CA GLN A 164 -29.78 -39.01 33.12
C GLN A 164 -30.56 -40.34 32.97
N ARG A 165 -30.32 -41.10 31.90
CA ARG A 165 -30.95 -42.42 31.70
C ARG A 165 -30.53 -43.45 32.74
N GLU A 166 -29.29 -43.42 33.18
CA GLU A 166 -28.79 -44.34 34.22
C GLU A 166 -29.36 -44.02 35.60
N VAL A 167 -29.53 -42.74 35.93
CA VAL A 167 -30.21 -42.31 37.17
C VAL A 167 -31.68 -42.76 37.16
N ALA A 168 -32.41 -42.51 36.07
CA ALA A 168 -33.82 -42.88 35.94
C ALA A 168 -34.10 -44.39 35.95
N LYS A 169 -33.09 -45.24 35.72
CA LYS A 169 -33.22 -46.72 35.82
C LYS A 169 -32.96 -47.26 37.22
N LYS A 170 -32.41 -46.45 38.13
CA LYS A 170 -32.09 -46.83 39.51
C LYS A 170 -33.15 -46.39 40.52
N GLU A 171 -34.16 -45.63 40.08
CA GLU A 171 -35.38 -45.28 40.81
C GLU A 171 -36.51 -46.26 40.48
#